data_AF-A0A5J4V7Y5-F1
#
_entry.id   AF-A0A5J4V7Y5-F1
#
_cell.length_a   1.000
_cell.length_b   1.000
_cell.length_c   1.000
_cell.angle_alpha   90.00
_cell.angle_beta   90.00
_cell.angle_gamma   90.00
#
_symmetry.space_group_name_H-M   'P 1'
#
loop_
_entity.id
_entity.type
_entity.pdbx_description
1 polymer ?
#
loop_
_entity_poly.entity_id
_entity_poly.type
_entity_poly.pdbx_seq_one_letter_code
_entity_poly.pdbx_strand_id
1 'polypeptide(L)'
;MTVDDYLSYIQDAINYATRLDYLQHYNELDTKIMIQQLENLINWFYQYKVDMLSFKSLAANANSIKYAITYKDFDLNDNCAKGAGINAYPQQQSNSKPFILFQSYWNSKVIGYNIQDKQNHRKTNNNITINYYKYYKNLFDTSNCAICGDKFTMDNKLTLDRIDNKLPHTKSNCQPCCLYYNRYKSDKDEKVTKLSIQFRRYCNINHLPQTILKDDVYQLIRRNITGGLSNVMQRYN
;
A
#
# COMPACT_ATOMS: atom_id res chain seq x y z
N MET A 1 -26.21 34.36 33.04
CA MET A 1 -26.39 35.62 32.29
C MET A 1 -26.43 36.72 33.34
N THR A 2 -25.44 37.59 33.31
CA THR A 2 -25.39 38.75 34.21
C THR A 2 -26.43 39.79 33.77
N VAL A 3 -26.72 40.77 34.63
CA VAL A 3 -27.62 41.88 34.27
C VAL A 3 -27.07 42.66 33.07
N ASP A 4 -25.75 42.82 33.00
CA ASP A 4 -25.07 43.51 31.92
C ASP A 4 -25.19 42.75 30.57
N ASP A 5 -25.07 41.42 30.59
CA ASP A 5 -25.28 40.58 29.40
C ASP A 5 -26.70 40.75 28.84
N TYR A 6 -27.69 40.84 29.73
CA TYR A 6 -29.09 40.99 29.34
C TYR A 6 -29.40 42.38 28.76
N LEU A 7 -28.82 43.44 29.33
CA LEU A 7 -28.95 44.80 28.80
C LEU A 7 -28.29 44.94 27.42
N SER A 8 -27.12 44.32 27.24
CA SER A 8 -26.43 44.25 25.94
C SER A 8 -27.29 43.56 24.88
N TYR A 9 -27.90 42.42 25.22
CA TYR A 9 -28.84 41.71 24.35
C TYR A 9 -30.03 42.59 23.94
N ILE A 10 -30.69 43.27 24.89
CA ILE A 10 -31.84 44.12 24.57
C ILE A 10 -31.44 45.21 23.58
N GLN A 11 -30.29 45.85 23.80
CA GLN A 11 -29.83 46.95 22.97
C GLN A 11 -29.54 46.50 21.54
N ASP A 12 -28.94 45.32 21.36
CA ASP A 12 -28.62 44.80 20.04
C ASP A 12 -29.83 44.18 19.32
N ALA A 13 -30.77 43.57 20.06
CA ALA A 13 -31.98 42.98 19.49
C ALA A 13 -32.89 43.99 18.78
N ILE A 14 -32.78 45.29 19.11
CA ILE A 14 -33.51 46.38 18.43
C ILE A 14 -33.14 46.49 16.95
N ASN A 15 -31.94 46.03 16.56
CA ASN A 15 -31.46 46.08 15.18
C ASN A 15 -32.15 45.06 14.25
N TYR A 16 -33.04 44.20 14.77
CA TYR A 16 -33.65 43.09 14.04
C TYR A 16 -35.18 43.14 14.11
N ALA A 17 -35.86 42.75 13.03
CA ALA A 17 -37.31 42.83 12.93
C ALA A 17 -38.03 41.87 13.89
N THR A 18 -37.50 40.66 14.04
CA THR A 18 -38.00 39.67 14.98
C THR A 18 -36.88 39.05 15.80
N ARG A 19 -37.23 38.45 16.95
CA ARG A 19 -36.29 37.65 17.75
C ARG A 19 -35.74 36.45 16.98
N LEU A 20 -36.48 35.93 15.99
CA LEU A 20 -36.01 34.82 15.15
C LEU A 20 -34.91 35.30 14.20
N ASP A 21 -35.05 36.48 13.61
CA ASP A 21 -34.02 37.08 12.75
C ASP A 21 -32.73 37.35 13.52
N TYR A 22 -32.84 37.85 14.76
CA TYR A 22 -31.69 37.99 15.67
C TYR A 22 -30.98 36.66 15.90
N LEU A 23 -31.73 35.61 16.25
CA LEU A 23 -31.16 34.30 16.53
C LEU A 23 -30.53 33.68 15.27
N GLN A 24 -31.18 33.81 14.13
CA GLN A 24 -30.67 33.32 12.85
C GLN A 24 -29.36 34.03 12.48
N HIS A 25 -29.31 35.36 12.60
CA HIS A 25 -28.11 36.14 12.30
C HIS A 25 -26.90 35.64 13.08
N TYR A 26 -27.02 35.50 14.40
CA TYR A 26 -25.91 35.06 15.24
C TYR A 26 -25.54 33.59 15.00
N ASN A 27 -26.52 32.71 14.78
CA ASN A 27 -26.24 31.32 14.40
C ASN A 27 -25.47 31.23 13.07
N GLU A 28 -25.84 32.04 12.08
CA GLU A 28 -25.15 32.11 10.79
C GLU A 28 -23.75 32.71 10.94
N LEU A 29 -23.61 33.77 11.73
CA LEU A 29 -22.34 34.45 12.00
C LEU A 29 -21.35 33.50 12.68
N ASP A 30 -21.78 32.82 13.74
CA ASP A 30 -20.98 31.82 14.46
C ASP A 30 -20.57 30.67 13.54
N THR A 31 -21.52 30.16 12.74
CA THR A 31 -21.27 29.05 11.82
C THR A 31 -20.32 29.45 10.69
N LYS A 32 -20.45 30.66 10.14
CA LYS A 32 -19.62 31.16 9.05
C LYS A 32 -18.15 31.24 9.44
N ILE A 33 -17.86 31.72 10.65
CA ILE A 33 -16.49 31.78 11.17
C ILE A 33 -15.91 30.36 11.29
N MET A 34 -16.70 29.40 11.79
CA MET A 34 -16.25 28.01 11.91
C MET A 34 -16.01 27.33 10.55
N ILE A 35 -16.90 27.52 9.58
CA ILE A 35 -16.76 26.96 8.22
C ILE A 35 -15.47 27.45 7.57
N GLN A 36 -15.19 28.76 7.64
CA GLN A 36 -13.99 29.33 7.06
C GLN A 36 -12.70 28.70 7.63
N GLN A 37 -12.66 28.43 8.93
CA GLN A 37 -11.51 27.76 9.55
C GLN A 37 -11.38 26.31 9.07
N LEU A 38 -12.49 25.59 8.92
CA LEU A 38 -12.49 24.23 8.38
C LEU A 38 -12.01 24.20 6.92
N GLU A 39 -12.47 25.12 6.08
CA GLU A 39 -12.01 25.26 4.69
C GLU A 39 -10.50 25.54 4.61
N ASN A 40 -9.99 26.45 5.46
CA ASN A 40 -8.56 26.74 5.55
C ASN A 40 -7.76 25.49 5.91
N LEU A 41 -8.23 24.71 6.88
CA LEU A 41 -7.57 23.46 7.26
C LEU A 41 -7.64 22.43 6.12
N ILE A 42 -8.79 22.26 5.46
CA ILE A 42 -8.96 21.33 4.33
C ILE A 42 -7.97 21.70 3.23
N ASN A 43 -7.89 22.98 2.87
CA ASN A 43 -6.96 23.48 1.85
C ASN A 43 -5.50 23.25 2.25
N TRP A 44 -5.16 23.42 3.53
CA TRP A 44 -3.81 23.17 4.04
C TRP A 44 -3.41 21.69 3.92
N PHE A 45 -4.27 20.75 4.34
CA PHE A 45 -4.01 19.31 4.19
C PHE A 45 -3.99 18.87 2.71
N TYR A 46 -4.81 19.50 1.87
CA TYR A 46 -4.88 19.21 0.44
C TYR A 46 -3.56 19.48 -0.30
N GLN A 47 -2.76 20.45 0.14
CA GLN A 47 -1.41 20.70 -0.40
C GLN A 47 -0.50 19.46 -0.34
N TYR A 48 -0.74 18.57 0.63
CA TYR A 48 -0.03 17.31 0.81
C TYR A 48 -0.76 16.10 0.22
N LYS A 49 -1.82 16.32 -0.57
CA LYS A 49 -2.71 15.29 -1.12
C LYS A 49 -3.38 14.43 -0.02
N VAL A 50 -3.60 15.00 1.16
CA VAL A 50 -4.30 14.36 2.28
C VAL A 50 -5.73 14.89 2.30
N ASP A 51 -6.70 14.01 2.06
CA ASP A 51 -8.12 14.34 2.19
C ASP A 51 -8.53 14.28 3.65
N MET A 52 -8.64 15.45 4.29
CA MET A 52 -9.02 15.56 5.69
C MET A 52 -10.35 14.87 6.02
N LEU A 53 -11.33 14.90 5.10
CA LEU A 53 -12.67 14.36 5.33
C LEU A 53 -12.69 12.83 5.34
N SER A 54 -11.72 12.20 4.68
CA SER A 54 -11.56 10.74 4.66
C SER A 54 -11.01 10.17 5.97
N PHE A 55 -10.38 10.98 6.82
CA PHE A 55 -9.74 10.53 8.06
C PHE A 55 -10.55 10.89 9.30
N LYS A 56 -10.46 10.03 10.32
CA LYS A 56 -11.26 10.14 11.56
C LYS A 56 -10.73 11.19 12.55
N SER A 57 -9.51 11.72 12.39
CA SER A 57 -8.92 12.68 13.33
C SER A 57 -7.80 13.53 12.74
N LEU A 58 -7.57 14.71 13.32
CA LEU A 58 -6.44 15.59 12.97
C LEU A 58 -5.07 14.91 13.18
N ALA A 59 -4.95 14.03 14.18
CA ALA A 59 -3.72 13.27 14.41
C ALA A 59 -3.45 12.27 13.28
N ALA A 60 -4.50 11.60 12.77
CA ALA A 60 -4.39 10.73 11.61
C ALA A 60 -3.98 11.54 10.36
N ASN A 61 -4.57 12.71 10.16
CA ASN A 61 -4.18 13.62 9.07
C ASN A 61 -2.71 14.05 9.14
N ALA A 62 -2.23 14.43 10.32
CA ALA A 62 -0.82 14.79 10.53
C ALA A 62 0.13 13.61 10.24
N ASN A 63 -0.26 12.39 10.62
CA ASN A 63 0.50 11.18 10.30
C ASN A 63 0.51 10.89 8.80
N SER A 64 -0.61 11.12 8.10
CA SER A 64 -0.69 11.00 6.64
C SER A 64 0.23 12.01 5.95
N ILE A 65 0.29 13.27 6.40
CA ILE A 65 1.25 14.27 5.89
C ILE A 65 2.68 13.77 6.07
N LYS A 66 3.03 13.29 7.27
CA LYS A 66 4.37 12.78 7.57
C LYS A 66 4.80 11.73 6.54
N TYR A 67 3.92 10.77 6.25
CA TYR A 67 4.20 9.73 5.25
C TYR A 67 4.18 10.26 3.82
N ALA A 68 3.28 11.18 3.47
CA ALA A 68 3.26 11.83 2.16
C ALA A 68 4.58 12.55 1.86
N ILE A 69 5.17 13.23 2.85
CA ILE A 69 6.48 13.87 2.72
C ILE A 69 7.61 12.82 2.67
N THR A 70 7.55 11.82 3.55
CA THR A 70 8.59 10.78 3.66
C THR A 70 8.71 9.95 2.38
N TYR A 71 7.58 9.70 1.70
CA TYR A 71 7.52 8.87 0.50
C TYR A 71 7.24 9.67 -0.77
N LYS A 72 7.49 10.98 -0.76
CA LYS A 72 7.17 11.89 -1.88
C LYS A 72 7.85 11.49 -3.20
N ASP A 73 9.02 10.84 -3.11
CA ASP A 73 9.83 10.41 -4.25
C ASP A 73 9.58 8.94 -4.62
N PHE A 74 8.54 8.31 -4.05
CA PHE A 74 8.14 6.95 -4.42
C PHE A 74 7.36 6.98 -5.75
N ASP A 75 7.91 6.31 -6.78
CA ASP A 75 7.19 6.02 -8.01
C ASP A 75 7.04 4.51 -8.20
N LEU A 76 5.80 4.06 -8.41
CA LEU A 76 5.48 2.67 -8.70
C LEU A 76 6.07 2.21 -10.04
N ASN A 77 6.23 3.13 -10.99
CA ASN A 77 6.69 2.87 -12.35
C ASN A 77 8.21 3.00 -12.53
N ASP A 78 8.95 3.53 -11.54
CA ASP A 78 10.42 3.62 -11.54
C ASP A 78 11.14 2.26 -11.42
N ASN A 79 10.45 1.19 -11.82
CA ASN A 79 10.89 -0.19 -11.83
C ASN A 79 10.89 -0.80 -13.24
N CYS A 80 11.14 -0.02 -14.30
CA CYS A 80 11.16 -0.57 -15.65
C CYS A 80 12.43 -0.20 -16.44
N ALA A 81 13.46 -1.03 -16.27
CA ALA A 81 14.26 -1.54 -17.40
C ALA A 81 14.72 -0.53 -18.47
N LYS A 82 15.33 0.60 -18.09
CA LYS A 82 16.23 1.35 -18.98
C LYS A 82 17.52 1.66 -18.25
N GLY A 83 18.64 1.29 -18.86
CA GLY A 83 19.98 1.51 -18.32
C GLY A 83 20.23 2.98 -17.99
N ALA A 84 21.12 3.20 -17.03
CA ALA A 84 21.72 4.48 -16.68
C ALA A 84 20.74 5.61 -16.30
N GLY A 85 20.50 5.77 -15.00
CA GLY A 85 19.85 6.96 -14.45
C GLY A 85 19.44 6.76 -13.00
N ILE A 86 20.26 7.25 -12.08
CA ILE A 86 20.18 7.55 -10.64
C ILE A 86 19.07 6.92 -9.73
N ASN A 87 17.88 6.51 -10.17
CA ASN A 87 16.77 6.07 -9.29
C ASN A 87 16.00 4.83 -9.78
N ALA A 88 16.64 3.82 -10.38
CA ALA A 88 16.02 2.50 -10.51
C ALA A 88 16.14 1.78 -9.16
N TYR A 89 15.03 1.29 -8.57
CA TYR A 89 15.13 0.50 -7.34
C TYR A 89 16.12 -0.64 -7.55
N PRO A 90 17.20 -0.72 -6.76
CA PRO A 90 18.13 -1.81 -6.93
C PRO A 90 17.35 -3.12 -6.79
N GLN A 91 17.52 -3.99 -7.79
CA GLN A 91 17.23 -5.40 -7.62
C GLN A 91 17.86 -5.80 -6.30
N GLN A 92 17.11 -6.48 -5.43
CA GLN A 92 17.68 -6.93 -4.17
C GLN A 92 18.97 -7.67 -4.51
N GLN A 93 20.12 -7.09 -4.17
CA GLN A 93 21.41 -7.75 -4.30
C GLN A 93 21.42 -8.82 -3.21
N SER A 94 20.71 -9.91 -3.48
CA SER A 94 20.86 -11.10 -2.68
C SER A 94 22.21 -11.66 -3.05
N ASN A 95 23.05 -11.94 -2.06
CA ASN A 95 24.22 -12.80 -2.22
C ASN A 95 23.85 -14.24 -2.64
N SER A 96 22.55 -14.50 -2.81
CA SER A 96 21.98 -15.76 -3.27
C SER A 96 22.40 -16.06 -4.71
N LYS A 97 22.71 -17.32 -4.96
CA LYS A 97 23.07 -17.79 -6.30
C LYS A 97 21.84 -17.72 -7.23
N PRO A 98 22.04 -17.46 -8.53
CA PRO A 98 20.98 -17.56 -9.53
C PRO A 98 20.29 -18.93 -9.46
N PHE A 99 18.97 -18.94 -9.60
CA PHE A 99 18.21 -20.18 -9.63
C PHE A 99 18.44 -20.89 -10.97
N ILE A 100 18.75 -22.19 -10.92
CA ILE A 100 18.86 -23.04 -12.11
C ILE A 100 17.70 -24.02 -12.09
N LEU A 101 16.90 -24.05 -13.17
CA LEU A 101 15.80 -25.01 -13.27
C LEU A 101 16.36 -26.41 -13.59
N PHE A 102 16.14 -27.33 -12.66
CA PHE A 102 16.41 -28.76 -12.84
C PHE A 102 15.14 -29.51 -13.28
N GLN A 103 15.31 -30.58 -14.06
CA GLN A 103 14.20 -31.41 -14.55
C GLN A 103 13.35 -31.99 -13.41
N SER A 104 13.98 -32.49 -12.34
CA SER A 104 13.27 -33.03 -11.17
C SER A 104 12.36 -31.98 -10.51
N TYR A 105 12.89 -30.76 -10.33
CA TYR A 105 12.12 -29.64 -9.80
C TYR A 105 10.93 -29.29 -10.70
N TRP A 106 11.14 -29.24 -12.01
CA TRP A 106 10.07 -29.01 -12.98
C TRP A 106 8.97 -30.08 -12.88
N ASN A 107 9.35 -31.35 -12.82
CA ASN A 107 8.39 -32.46 -12.69
C ASN A 107 7.52 -32.31 -11.45
N SER A 108 8.14 -32.00 -10.29
CA SER A 108 7.41 -31.76 -9.05
C SER A 108 6.44 -30.58 -9.16
N LYS A 109 6.85 -29.48 -9.83
CA LYS A 109 5.99 -28.30 -10.01
C LYS A 109 4.81 -28.61 -10.92
N VAL A 110 5.02 -29.31 -12.04
CA VAL A 110 3.93 -29.72 -12.95
C VAL A 110 2.91 -30.60 -12.23
N ILE A 111 3.35 -31.55 -11.41
CA ILE A 111 2.44 -32.37 -10.58
C ILE A 111 1.62 -31.48 -9.64
N GLY A 112 2.28 -30.55 -8.95
CA GLY A 112 1.61 -29.60 -8.05
C GLY A 112 0.54 -28.75 -8.74
N TYR A 113 0.84 -28.19 -9.91
CA TYR A 113 -0.12 -27.39 -10.69
C TYR A 113 -1.34 -28.22 -11.11
N ASN A 114 -1.12 -29.46 -11.57
CA ASN A 114 -2.22 -30.34 -11.95
C ASN A 114 -3.11 -30.72 -10.77
N ILE A 115 -2.53 -30.97 -9.58
CA ILE A 115 -3.30 -31.23 -8.36
C ILE A 115 -4.15 -30.00 -8.00
N GLN A 116 -3.55 -28.80 -8.03
CA GLN A 116 -4.27 -27.56 -7.72
C GLN A 116 -5.43 -27.30 -8.68
N ASP A 117 -5.24 -27.53 -9.97
CA ASP A 117 -6.30 -27.33 -10.96
C ASP A 117 -7.43 -28.34 -10.80
N LYS A 118 -7.12 -29.60 -10.50
CA LYS A 118 -8.12 -30.62 -10.19
C LYS A 118 -8.93 -30.28 -8.94
N GLN A 119 -8.25 -29.85 -7.87
CA GLN A 119 -8.90 -29.47 -6.61
C GLN A 119 -9.86 -28.29 -6.77
N ASN A 120 -9.58 -27.39 -7.71
CA ASN A 120 -10.45 -26.25 -8.02
C ASN A 120 -11.38 -26.50 -9.22
N HIS A 121 -11.59 -27.77 -9.61
CA HIS A 121 -12.48 -28.18 -10.70
C HIS A 121 -12.22 -27.49 -12.05
N ARG A 122 -10.96 -27.17 -12.36
CA ARG A 122 -10.57 -26.56 -13.66
C ARG A 122 -10.34 -27.64 -14.72
N LYS A 123 -10.55 -27.28 -16.00
CA LYS A 123 -10.33 -28.18 -17.14
C LYS A 123 -8.84 -28.47 -17.34
N THR A 124 -8.36 -29.68 -17.03
CA THR A 124 -6.93 -30.01 -17.11
C THR A 124 -6.46 -30.56 -18.46
N ASN A 125 -7.32 -30.65 -19.48
CA ASN A 125 -7.02 -31.35 -20.74
C ASN A 125 -5.80 -30.76 -21.47
N ASN A 126 -5.59 -29.45 -21.37
CA ASN A 126 -4.50 -28.73 -22.04
C ASN A 126 -3.48 -28.16 -21.05
N ASN A 127 -3.35 -28.78 -19.88
CA ASN A 127 -2.42 -28.29 -18.86
C ASN A 127 -0.96 -28.43 -19.29
N ILE A 128 -0.11 -27.67 -18.60
CA ILE A 128 1.33 -27.79 -18.70
C ILE A 128 1.74 -29.22 -18.37
N THR A 129 2.63 -29.76 -19.22
CA THR A 129 3.18 -31.11 -19.09
C THR A 129 4.68 -31.07 -18.81
N ILE A 130 5.21 -32.19 -18.33
CA ILE A 130 6.64 -32.38 -18.06
C ILE A 130 7.49 -32.16 -19.31
N ASN A 131 6.95 -32.49 -20.49
CA ASN A 131 7.63 -32.37 -21.79
C ASN A 131 7.98 -30.92 -22.15
N TYR A 132 7.34 -29.93 -21.54
CA TYR A 132 7.61 -28.51 -21.78
C TYR A 132 8.84 -27.98 -21.02
N TYR A 133 9.63 -28.84 -20.38
CA TYR A 133 10.82 -28.45 -19.62
C TYR A 133 11.78 -27.54 -20.41
N LYS A 134 12.17 -27.92 -21.64
CA LYS A 134 13.12 -27.13 -22.44
C LYS A 134 12.61 -25.71 -22.71
N TYR A 135 11.33 -25.59 -23.02
CA TYR A 135 10.66 -24.31 -23.25
C TYR A 135 10.70 -23.44 -21.98
N TYR A 136 10.26 -24.00 -20.84
CA TYR A 136 10.21 -23.24 -19.60
C TYR A 136 11.59 -22.93 -19.02
N LYS A 137 12.57 -23.82 -19.19
CA LYS A 137 13.96 -23.53 -18.82
C LYS A 137 14.48 -22.29 -19.55
N ASN A 138 14.34 -22.26 -20.88
CA ASN A 138 14.73 -21.10 -21.67
C ASN A 138 13.94 -19.84 -21.27
N LEU A 139 12.63 -19.98 -21.06
CA LEU A 139 11.78 -18.87 -20.59
C LEU A 139 12.31 -18.30 -19.28
N PHE A 140 12.62 -19.11 -18.26
CA PHE A 140 13.09 -18.60 -16.97
C PHE A 140 14.52 -18.05 -17.00
N ASP A 141 15.38 -18.58 -17.88
CA ASP A 141 16.75 -18.06 -18.03
C ASP A 141 16.74 -16.66 -18.68
N THR A 142 15.83 -16.43 -19.64
CA THR A 142 15.71 -15.17 -20.39
C THR A 142 14.79 -14.14 -19.73
N SER A 143 13.76 -14.58 -19.01
CA SER A 143 12.78 -13.71 -18.36
C SER A 143 13.17 -13.34 -16.92
N ASN A 144 12.43 -12.40 -16.37
CA ASN A 144 12.42 -12.05 -14.96
C ASN A 144 11.02 -12.33 -14.40
N CYS A 145 10.85 -12.18 -13.08
CA CYS A 145 9.51 -12.17 -12.50
C CYS A 145 8.64 -11.12 -13.20
N ALA A 146 7.50 -11.54 -13.76
CA ALA A 146 6.58 -10.67 -14.49
C ALA A 146 6.07 -9.49 -13.65
N ILE A 147 6.02 -9.66 -12.33
CA ILE A 147 5.39 -8.68 -11.44
C ILE A 147 6.42 -7.80 -10.72
N CYS A 148 7.48 -8.38 -10.15
CA CYS A 148 8.51 -7.62 -9.43
C CYS A 148 9.73 -7.24 -10.28
N GLY A 149 9.92 -7.85 -11.46
CA GLY A 149 11.04 -7.56 -12.36
C GLY A 149 12.40 -8.15 -11.94
N ASP A 150 12.48 -8.83 -10.79
CA ASP A 150 13.75 -9.42 -10.31
C ASP A 150 14.09 -10.74 -10.99
N LYS A 151 15.39 -11.06 -10.99
CA LYS A 151 15.89 -12.39 -11.35
C LYS A 151 15.56 -13.43 -10.27
N PHE A 152 15.42 -14.67 -10.70
CA PHE A 152 15.15 -15.80 -9.80
C PHE A 152 16.42 -16.27 -9.10
N THR A 153 16.32 -16.51 -7.79
CA THR A 153 17.45 -16.94 -6.95
C THR A 153 17.08 -18.17 -6.14
N MET A 154 18.07 -18.80 -5.51
CA MET A 154 17.82 -19.99 -4.69
C MET A 154 16.92 -19.69 -3.47
N ASP A 155 16.97 -18.47 -2.94
CA ASP A 155 16.11 -18.01 -1.84
C ASP A 155 14.72 -17.59 -2.33
N ASN A 156 14.68 -16.91 -3.49
CA ASN A 156 13.43 -16.52 -4.13
C ASN A 156 13.20 -17.32 -5.41
N LYS A 157 12.84 -18.60 -5.20
CA LYS A 157 12.65 -19.59 -6.26
C LYS A 157 11.56 -19.17 -7.23
N LEU A 158 11.68 -19.64 -8.47
CA LEU A 158 10.67 -19.41 -9.50
C LEU A 158 9.37 -20.21 -9.25
N THR A 159 8.29 -19.70 -9.81
CA THR A 159 7.02 -20.38 -9.97
C THR A 159 6.33 -19.88 -11.24
N LEU A 160 5.32 -20.62 -11.69
CA LEU A 160 4.36 -20.13 -12.68
C LEU A 160 3.16 -19.60 -11.91
N ASP A 161 2.82 -18.34 -12.16
CA ASP A 161 1.59 -17.73 -11.70
C ASP A 161 0.57 -17.75 -12.84
N ARG A 162 -0.71 -17.84 -12.48
CA ARG A 162 -1.80 -17.77 -13.45
C ARG A 162 -2.16 -16.32 -13.69
N ILE A 163 -2.41 -15.97 -14.95
CA ILE A 163 -2.91 -14.65 -15.34
C ILE A 163 -4.38 -14.56 -14.94
N ASP A 164 -5.19 -15.55 -15.30
CA ASP A 164 -6.56 -15.73 -14.81
C ASP A 164 -6.65 -16.95 -13.88
N ASN A 165 -7.04 -16.68 -12.63
CA ASN A 165 -7.23 -17.70 -11.59
C ASN A 165 -8.40 -18.66 -11.88
N LYS A 166 -9.35 -18.30 -12.75
CA LYS A 166 -10.45 -19.17 -13.20
C LYS A 166 -9.98 -20.18 -14.23
N LEU A 167 -8.93 -19.86 -14.98
CA LEU A 167 -8.38 -20.71 -16.03
C LEU A 167 -7.29 -21.65 -15.49
N PRO A 168 -7.10 -22.82 -16.11
CA PRO A 168 -6.11 -23.81 -15.70
C PRO A 168 -4.69 -23.37 -16.11
N HIS A 169 -3.67 -24.09 -15.61
CA HIS A 169 -2.27 -23.82 -15.95
C HIS A 169 -1.96 -24.24 -17.38
N THR A 170 -2.13 -23.32 -18.33
CA THR A 170 -1.82 -23.51 -19.75
C THR A 170 -0.65 -22.60 -20.15
N LYS A 171 -0.03 -22.86 -21.31
CA LYS A 171 1.08 -22.02 -21.81
C LYS A 171 0.72 -20.54 -21.99
N SER A 172 -0.53 -20.23 -22.35
CA SER A 172 -1.01 -18.87 -22.57
C SER A 172 -1.54 -18.19 -21.30
N ASN A 173 -1.91 -18.96 -20.28
CA ASN A 173 -2.45 -18.44 -19.01
C ASN A 173 -1.42 -18.38 -17.88
N CYS A 174 -0.15 -18.71 -18.15
CA CYS A 174 0.89 -18.75 -17.13
C CYS A 174 2.02 -17.76 -17.44
N GLN A 175 2.49 -17.09 -16.40
CA GLN A 175 3.63 -16.18 -16.47
C GLN A 175 4.68 -16.52 -15.38
N PRO A 176 5.97 -16.26 -15.65
CA PRO A 176 7.02 -16.49 -14.68
C PRO A 176 6.89 -15.51 -13.50
N CYS A 177 6.83 -16.03 -12.28
CA CYS A 177 6.68 -15.23 -11.07
C CYS A 177 7.59 -15.77 -9.96
N CYS A 178 8.01 -14.93 -9.03
CA CYS A 178 8.82 -15.35 -7.90
C CYS A 178 7.93 -15.88 -6.75
N LEU A 179 8.42 -16.87 -6.00
CA LEU A 179 7.65 -17.53 -4.96
C LEU A 179 7.17 -16.56 -3.88
N TYR A 180 8.00 -15.59 -3.52
CA TYR A 180 7.64 -14.55 -2.55
C TYR A 180 6.41 -13.77 -3.00
N TYR A 181 6.41 -13.29 -4.25
CA TYR A 181 5.30 -12.50 -4.78
C TYR A 181 4.05 -13.36 -4.93
N ASN A 182 4.17 -14.56 -5.51
CA ASN A 182 3.04 -15.46 -5.70
C ASN A 182 2.33 -15.79 -4.38
N ARG A 183 3.09 -16.01 -3.31
CA ARG A 183 2.54 -16.26 -1.97
C ARG A 183 1.89 -15.00 -1.37
N TYR A 184 2.51 -13.84 -1.55
CA TYR A 184 2.00 -12.58 -0.99
C TYR A 184 0.73 -12.10 -1.70
N LYS A 185 0.68 -12.25 -3.04
CA LYS A 185 -0.49 -12.01 -3.89
C LYS A 185 -1.63 -12.93 -3.49
N SER A 186 -1.42 -14.25 -3.51
CA SER A 186 -2.50 -15.24 -3.39
C SER A 186 -3.62 -14.90 -4.38
N ASP A 187 -4.82 -14.55 -3.89
CA ASP A 187 -5.97 -14.15 -4.70
C ASP A 187 -6.27 -12.65 -4.62
N LYS A 188 -5.37 -11.86 -4.03
CA LYS A 188 -5.50 -10.40 -3.94
C LYS A 188 -5.26 -9.75 -5.30
N ASP A 189 -5.73 -8.52 -5.43
CA ASP A 189 -5.50 -7.69 -6.61
C ASP A 189 -4.00 -7.53 -6.90
N GLU A 190 -3.63 -7.76 -8.17
CA GLU A 190 -2.23 -7.74 -8.59
C GLU A 190 -1.61 -6.35 -8.45
N LYS A 191 -2.35 -5.28 -8.78
CA LYS A 191 -1.83 -3.91 -8.74
C LYS A 191 -1.60 -3.45 -7.31
N VAL A 192 -2.54 -3.74 -6.41
CA VAL A 192 -2.41 -3.43 -4.97
C VAL A 192 -1.22 -4.19 -4.37
N THR A 193 -1.10 -5.48 -4.70
CA THR A 193 0.01 -6.32 -4.24
C THR A 193 1.35 -5.79 -4.74
N LYS A 194 1.40 -5.34 -6.01
CA LYS A 194 2.61 -4.81 -6.63
C LYS A 194 3.04 -3.53 -5.95
N LEU A 195 2.08 -2.63 -5.71
CA LEU A 195 2.28 -1.42 -4.95
C LEU A 195 2.84 -1.71 -3.55
N SER A 196 2.22 -2.60 -2.78
CA SER A 196 2.70 -2.91 -1.42
C SER A 196 4.12 -3.47 -1.40
N ILE A 197 4.47 -4.36 -2.33
CA ILE A 197 5.81 -4.95 -2.38
C ILE A 197 6.86 -3.92 -2.81
N GLN A 198 6.60 -3.14 -3.86
CA GLN A 198 7.55 -2.14 -4.33
C GLN A 198 7.74 -1.03 -3.30
N PHE A 199 6.66 -0.60 -2.66
CA PHE A 199 6.72 0.36 -1.56
C PHE A 199 7.55 -0.14 -0.38
N ARG A 200 7.34 -1.40 0.04
CA ARG A 200 8.17 -1.99 1.09
C ARG A 200 9.64 -2.03 0.70
N ARG A 201 9.96 -2.35 -0.56
CA ARG A 201 11.33 -2.33 -1.07
C ARG A 201 11.93 -0.93 -1.02
N TYR A 202 11.19 0.09 -1.48
CA TYR A 202 11.62 1.49 -1.42
C TYR A 202 12.04 1.90 -0.02
N CYS A 203 11.16 1.63 0.94
CA CYS A 203 11.40 1.99 2.31
C CYS A 203 12.60 1.25 2.90
N ASN A 204 12.80 -0.03 2.56
CA ASN A 204 13.96 -0.79 3.03
C ASN A 204 15.28 -0.26 2.45
N ILE A 205 15.31 0.10 1.16
CA ILE A 205 16.52 0.59 0.46
C ILE A 205 16.92 1.97 0.95
N ASN A 206 15.93 2.84 1.16
CA ASN A 206 16.16 4.23 1.59
C ASN A 206 16.13 4.39 3.12
N HIS A 207 16.05 3.29 3.87
CA HIS A 207 15.95 3.28 5.33
C HIS A 207 14.80 4.16 5.87
N LEU A 208 13.69 4.22 5.15
CA LEU A 208 12.54 5.04 5.51
C LEU A 208 11.68 4.34 6.58
N PRO A 209 11.06 5.10 7.49
CA PRO A 209 10.18 4.54 8.51
C PRO A 209 9.04 3.76 7.85
N GLN A 210 8.55 2.71 8.51
CA GLN A 210 7.37 1.94 8.12
C GLN A 210 6.42 1.82 9.31
N THR A 211 5.15 1.54 9.06
CA THR A 211 4.19 1.21 10.13
C THR A 211 4.58 -0.12 10.77
N ILE A 212 4.66 -0.14 12.10
CA ILE A 212 4.90 -1.37 12.86
C ILE A 212 3.59 -2.16 12.87
N LEU A 213 3.60 -3.35 12.26
CA LEU A 213 2.41 -4.21 12.14
C LEU A 213 2.32 -5.30 13.23
N LYS A 214 3.39 -5.49 14.02
CA LYS A 214 3.45 -6.53 15.06
C LYS A 214 3.38 -5.89 16.43
N ASP A 215 2.39 -6.29 17.22
CA ASP A 215 2.19 -5.75 18.58
C ASP A 215 3.43 -6.00 19.47
N ASP A 216 3.99 -7.20 19.49
CA ASP A 216 5.19 -7.50 20.29
C ASP A 216 6.36 -6.54 20.00
N VAL A 217 6.55 -6.20 18.72
CA VAL A 217 7.60 -5.26 18.27
C VAL A 217 7.26 -3.85 18.72
N TYR A 218 5.99 -3.45 18.61
CA TYR A 218 5.51 -2.17 19.11
C TYR A 218 5.72 -2.06 20.64
N GLN A 219 5.32 -3.06 21.42
CA GLN A 219 5.48 -3.09 22.87
C GLN A 219 6.95 -3.06 23.28
N LEU A 220 7.82 -3.79 22.58
CA LEU A 220 9.27 -3.77 22.85
C LEU A 220 9.86 -2.38 22.63
N ILE A 221 9.54 -1.73 21.51
CA ILE A 221 10.01 -0.39 21.20
C ILE A 221 9.44 0.61 22.22
N ARG A 222 8.14 0.50 22.52
CA ARG A 222 7.42 1.38 23.45
C ARG A 222 8.00 1.34 24.86
N ARG A 223 8.39 0.17 25.37
CA ARG A 223 8.99 0.01 26.71
C ARG A 223 10.27 0.84 26.89
N ASN A 224 11.01 1.06 25.82
CA ASN A 224 12.27 1.81 25.84
C ASN A 224 12.08 3.32 25.56
N ILE A 225 10.85 3.78 25.31
CA ILE A 225 10.55 5.21 25.12
C ILE A 225 10.15 5.82 26.47
N THR A 226 11.08 6.51 27.11
CA THR A 226 10.87 7.21 28.38
C THR A 226 10.49 8.68 28.17
N GLY A 227 9.21 8.93 27.84
CA GLY A 227 8.60 10.27 27.86
C GLY A 227 8.84 11.17 26.64
N GLY A 228 8.03 12.22 26.47
CA GLY A 228 8.16 13.25 25.43
C GLY A 228 7.24 13.13 24.20
N LEU A 229 7.49 13.98 23.17
CA LEU A 229 6.76 14.02 21.87
C LEU A 229 6.76 12.66 21.15
N SER A 230 7.79 11.85 21.36
CA SER A 230 7.96 10.47 20.89
C SER A 230 6.81 9.55 21.33
N ASN A 231 6.26 9.74 22.53
CA ASN A 231 5.11 8.98 23.02
C ASN A 231 3.81 9.31 22.26
N VAL A 232 3.69 10.54 21.75
CA VAL A 232 2.54 11.02 20.98
C VAL A 232 2.60 10.55 19.53
N MET A 233 3.81 10.44 18.96
CA MET A 233 4.01 9.97 17.58
C MET A 233 3.87 8.45 17.41
N GLN A 234 4.04 7.67 18.48
CA GLN A 234 3.86 6.22 18.46
C GLN A 234 2.57 5.83 19.21
N ARG A 235 1.42 6.18 18.64
CA ARG A 235 0.12 5.72 19.15
C ARG A 235 -0.20 4.33 18.61
N TYR A 236 -0.76 3.49 19.47
CA TYR A 236 -1.37 2.24 19.08
C TYR A 236 -2.63 2.59 18.26
N ASN A 237 -2.66 2.15 17.00
CA ASN A 237 -3.80 2.36 16.09
C ASN A 237 -4.76 1.18 16.17
#